data_AF-A0A918WW62-F1
#
_entry.id   AF-A0A918WW62-F1
#
_cell.length_a   1.000
_cell.length_b   1.000
_cell.length_c   1.000
_cell.angle_alpha   90.00
_cell.angle_beta   90.00
_cell.angle_gamma   90.00
#
_symmetry.space_group_name_H-M   'P 1'
#
loop_
_entity.id
_entity.type
_entity.pdbx_description
1 polymer ?
#
loop_
_entity_poly.entity_id
_entity_poly.type
_entity_poly.pdbx_seq_one_letter_code
_entity_poly.pdbx_strand_id
1 'polypeptide(L)'
;MTGWEGFGEGLAQQLSTLAAESVLIIRDSGPTNRYVQFLQTDSRLLAELVSDHWLEPAVRAGESGARLIAEAGWRQPESTVPDGNWETSLDWPSPARDYRRLAAMSVAGLRDGLRISGPEALVYDAWSPPGNRPLRLPLLGIEPKA
;
A
#
# COMPACT_ATOMS: atom_id res chain seq x y z
N MET A 1 2.05 -12.63 16.34
CA MET A 1 0.85 -12.04 15.73
C MET A 1 0.68 -12.60 14.33
N THR A 2 -0.56 -12.84 13.91
CA THR A 2 -0.90 -13.47 12.62
C THR A 2 -1.94 -12.62 11.89
N GLY A 3 -2.07 -12.80 10.57
CA GLY A 3 -3.05 -12.07 9.76
C GLY A 3 -2.74 -10.58 9.66
N TRP A 4 -3.78 -9.75 9.51
CA TRP A 4 -3.65 -8.31 9.21
C TRP A 4 -2.86 -7.51 10.25
N GLU A 5 -2.93 -7.88 11.52
CA GLU A 5 -2.17 -7.21 12.59
C GLU A 5 -0.66 -7.41 12.39
N GLY A 6 -0.23 -8.67 12.22
CA GLY A 6 1.18 -8.99 11.98
C GLY A 6 1.70 -8.38 10.67
N PHE A 7 0.89 -8.41 9.61
CA PHE A 7 1.22 -7.75 8.35
C PHE A 7 1.38 -6.24 8.52
N GLY A 8 0.47 -5.57 9.24
CA GLY A 8 0.53 -4.13 9.46
C GLY A 8 1.76 -3.69 10.25
N GLU A 9 2.14 -4.42 11.30
CA GLU A 9 3.36 -4.14 12.04
C GLU A 9 4.63 -4.35 11.20
N GLY A 10 4.67 -5.46 10.46
CA GLY A 10 5.75 -5.78 9.54
C GLY A 10 5.93 -4.73 8.46
N LEU A 11 4.82 -4.26 7.88
CA LEU A 11 4.79 -3.17 6.92
C LEU A 11 5.34 -1.88 7.53
N ALA A 12 4.87 -1.47 8.71
CA ALA A 12 5.37 -0.27 9.38
C ALA A 12 6.88 -0.31 9.59
N GLN A 13 7.41 -1.47 10.01
CA GLN A 13 8.84 -1.65 10.22
C GLN A 13 9.61 -1.57 8.89
N GLN A 14 9.15 -2.25 7.84
CA GLN A 14 9.82 -2.22 6.53
C GLN A 14 9.82 -0.83 5.90
N LEU A 15 8.69 -0.12 5.96
CA LEU A 15 8.59 1.25 5.44
C LEU A 15 9.61 2.18 6.10
N SER A 16 9.89 2.00 7.40
CA SER A 16 10.86 2.82 8.13
C SER A 16 12.32 2.55 7.75
N THR A 17 12.60 1.46 7.03
CA THR A 17 13.95 1.01 6.67
C THR A 17 14.20 0.98 5.16
N LEU A 18 13.28 1.48 4.35
CA LEU A 18 13.46 1.54 2.90
C LEU A 18 14.70 2.35 2.53
N ALA A 19 15.44 1.87 1.54
CA ALA A 19 16.56 2.62 0.97
C ALA A 19 16.03 3.81 0.14
N ALA A 20 16.91 4.77 -0.14
CA ALA A 20 16.62 5.88 -1.04
C ALA A 20 16.04 5.39 -2.38
N GLU A 21 15.01 6.07 -2.88
CA GLU A 21 14.36 5.80 -4.17
C GLU A 21 13.72 4.40 -4.29
N SER A 22 13.49 3.72 -3.16
CA SER A 22 12.88 2.39 -3.16
C SER A 22 11.40 2.47 -3.58
N VAL A 23 11.01 1.52 -4.42
CA VAL A 23 9.61 1.25 -4.75
C VAL A 23 9.18 -0.04 -4.06
N LEU A 24 7.99 -0.03 -3.48
CA LEU A 24 7.31 -1.20 -2.96
C LEU A 24 5.88 -1.19 -3.49
N ILE A 25 5.44 -2.28 -4.12
CA ILE A 25 4.06 -2.50 -4.51
C ILE A 25 3.57 -3.78 -3.85
N ILE A 26 2.50 -3.68 -3.07
CA ILE A 26 1.80 -4.82 -2.46
C ILE A 26 0.46 -4.97 -3.18
N ARG A 27 0.19 -6.14 -3.74
CA ARG A 27 -0.97 -6.38 -4.59
C ARG A 27 -1.61 -7.72 -4.33
N ASP A 28 -2.88 -7.84 -4.71
CA ASP A 28 -3.55 -9.14 -4.80
C ASP A 28 -2.77 -10.07 -5.75
N SER A 29 -2.63 -11.33 -5.33
CA SER A 29 -1.98 -12.41 -6.09
C SER A 29 -2.83 -12.91 -7.25
N GLY A 30 -4.14 -12.67 -7.20
CA GLY A 30 -5.07 -13.00 -8.29
C GLY A 30 -4.96 -12.06 -9.50
N PRO A 31 -5.86 -12.21 -10.50
CA PRO A 31 -5.88 -11.36 -11.68
C PRO A 31 -6.42 -9.95 -11.39
N THR A 32 -6.72 -9.62 -10.13
CA THR A 32 -7.27 -8.32 -9.78
C THR A 32 -6.15 -7.31 -9.62
N ASN A 33 -6.35 -6.10 -10.13
CA ASN A 33 -5.37 -5.04 -10.00
C ASN A 33 -5.53 -4.27 -8.68
N ARG A 34 -5.89 -4.97 -7.58
CA ARG A 34 -6.02 -4.37 -6.25
C ARG A 34 -4.63 -4.24 -5.62
N TYR A 35 -4.19 -3.02 -5.32
CA TYR A 35 -2.86 -2.79 -4.77
C TYR A 35 -2.77 -1.54 -3.89
N VAL A 36 -1.71 -1.51 -3.09
CA VAL A 36 -1.13 -0.33 -2.46
C VAL A 36 0.34 -0.24 -2.86
N GLN A 37 0.84 0.96 -3.14
CA GLN A 37 2.23 1.18 -3.50
C GLN A 37 2.86 2.32 -2.70
N PHE A 38 4.17 2.26 -2.61
CA PHE A 38 5.00 3.21 -1.90
C PHE A 38 6.20 3.59 -2.74
N LEU A 39 6.49 4.88 -2.80
CA LEU A 39 7.71 5.42 -3.38
C LEU A 39 8.42 6.22 -2.28
N GLN A 40 9.56 5.71 -1.84
CA GLN A 40 10.48 6.46 -1.02
C GLN A 40 11.26 7.41 -1.95
N THR A 41 11.37 8.69 -1.57
CA THR A 41 12.22 9.69 -2.23
C THR A 41 13.16 10.32 -1.20
N ASP A 42 14.09 11.16 -1.63
CA ASP A 42 15.03 11.83 -0.72
C ASP A 42 14.38 12.54 0.48
N SER A 43 13.15 13.02 0.34
CA SER A 43 12.46 13.81 1.37
C SER A 43 11.08 13.31 1.76
N ARG A 44 10.52 12.30 1.08
CA ARG A 44 9.16 11.81 1.35
C ARG A 44 9.03 10.30 1.20
N LEU A 45 8.01 9.77 1.85
CA LEU A 45 7.40 8.48 1.50
C LEU A 45 6.02 8.76 0.92
N LEU A 46 5.89 8.61 -0.38
CA LEU A 46 4.60 8.71 -1.08
C LEU A 46 3.91 7.36 -1.02
N ALA A 47 2.61 7.36 -0.80
CA ALA A 47 1.81 6.15 -0.80
C ALA A 47 0.56 6.34 -1.64
N GLU A 48 0.21 5.30 -2.40
CA GLU A 48 -0.99 5.28 -3.23
C GLU A 48 -1.76 3.98 -3.04
N LEU A 49 -3.08 4.06 -3.01
CA LEU A 49 -4.00 2.93 -3.03
C LEU A 49 -4.84 3.03 -4.31
N VAL A 50 -4.98 1.91 -5.02
CA VAL A 50 -5.68 1.88 -6.31
C VAL A 50 -7.11 2.45 -6.20
N SER A 51 -7.51 3.24 -7.20
CA SER A 51 -8.89 3.72 -7.32
C SER A 51 -9.76 2.78 -8.16
N ASP A 52 -11.08 2.91 -8.01
CA ASP A 52 -12.07 2.14 -8.78
C ASP A 52 -11.95 2.31 -10.30
N HIS A 53 -11.29 3.39 -10.75
CA HIS A 53 -11.03 3.66 -12.16
C HIS A 53 -10.27 2.51 -12.83
N TRP A 54 -9.30 1.92 -12.11
CA TRP A 54 -8.40 0.88 -12.61
C TRP A 54 -8.88 -0.54 -12.32
N LEU A 55 -10.08 -0.68 -11.76
CA LEU A 55 -10.62 -1.95 -11.29
C LEU A 55 -11.83 -2.38 -12.12
N GLU A 56 -11.89 -3.68 -12.39
CA GLU A 56 -13.09 -4.32 -12.92
C GLU A 56 -14.27 -4.10 -11.97
N PRO A 57 -15.50 -3.88 -12.49
CA PRO A 57 -16.65 -3.53 -11.65
C PRO A 57 -16.91 -4.45 -10.46
N ALA A 58 -16.61 -5.75 -10.61
CA ALA A 58 -16.83 -6.75 -9.56
C ALA A 58 -15.92 -6.57 -8.33
N VAL A 59 -14.76 -5.95 -8.48
CA VAL A 59 -13.74 -5.81 -7.42
C VAL A 59 -13.50 -4.36 -6.98
N ARG A 60 -14.30 -3.43 -7.51
CA ARG A 60 -14.34 -2.03 -7.05
C ARG A 60 -14.70 -1.94 -5.57
N ALA A 61 -14.13 -0.95 -4.89
CA ALA A 61 -14.53 -0.56 -3.55
C ALA A 61 -15.99 -0.09 -3.52
N GLY A 62 -16.44 0.63 -4.56
CA GLY A 62 -17.75 1.26 -4.59
C GLY A 62 -17.90 2.33 -3.51
N GLU A 63 -19.11 2.86 -3.33
CA GLU A 63 -19.35 3.98 -2.40
C GLU A 63 -19.05 3.61 -0.94
N SER A 64 -19.40 2.39 -0.51
CA SER A 64 -19.14 1.92 0.85
C SER A 64 -17.64 1.73 1.11
N GLY A 65 -16.91 1.10 0.19
CA GLY A 65 -15.46 0.93 0.31
C GLY A 65 -14.71 2.26 0.23
N ALA A 66 -15.12 3.17 -0.67
CA ALA A 66 -14.53 4.50 -0.79
C ALA A 66 -14.66 5.31 0.51
N ARG A 67 -15.80 5.23 1.18
CA ARG A 67 -16.00 5.86 2.49
C ARG A 67 -15.05 5.30 3.55
N LEU A 68 -14.87 3.97 3.61
CA LEU A 68 -13.93 3.34 4.55
C LEU A 68 -12.47 3.74 4.26
N ILE A 69 -12.10 3.83 2.99
CA ILE A 69 -10.77 4.30 2.55
C ILE A 69 -10.54 5.76 3.00
N ALA A 70 -11.53 6.64 2.80
CA ALA A 70 -11.47 8.03 3.24
C ALA A 70 -11.41 8.16 4.77
N GLU A 71 -12.24 7.40 5.50
CA GLU A 71 -12.25 7.37 6.98
C GLU A 71 -10.93 6.89 7.57
N ALA A 72 -10.22 5.98 6.89
CA ALA A 72 -8.87 5.57 7.28
C ALA A 72 -7.86 6.72 7.14
N GLY A 73 -8.14 7.72 6.29
CA GLY A 73 -7.34 8.93 6.12
C GLY A 73 -6.66 9.06 4.75
N TRP A 74 -7.03 8.22 3.78
CA TRP A 74 -6.58 8.38 2.39
C TRP A 74 -7.27 9.59 1.74
N ARG A 75 -6.53 10.36 0.93
CA ARG A 75 -7.11 11.43 0.14
C ARG A 75 -7.65 10.88 -1.17
N GLN A 76 -8.89 11.24 -1.49
CA GLN A 76 -9.52 10.90 -2.77
C GLN A 76 -8.78 11.58 -3.94
N PRO A 77 -8.68 10.93 -5.11
CA PRO A 77 -8.18 11.58 -6.32
C PRO A 77 -8.90 12.90 -6.59
N GLU A 78 -8.17 13.93 -7.02
CA GLU A 78 -8.78 15.17 -7.47
C GLU A 78 -9.68 14.93 -8.68
N SER A 79 -10.80 15.65 -8.77
CA SER A 79 -11.75 15.51 -9.89
C SER A 79 -11.16 15.88 -11.26
N THR A 80 -10.05 16.63 -11.26
CA THR A 80 -9.24 17.01 -12.43
C THR A 80 -8.37 15.86 -12.94
N VAL A 81 -8.15 14.82 -12.12
CA VAL A 81 -7.37 13.62 -12.44
C VAL A 81 -8.27 12.39 -12.20
N PRO A 82 -9.24 12.15 -13.11
CA PRO A 82 -10.29 11.14 -12.92
C PRO A 82 -9.77 9.69 -12.87
N ASP A 83 -8.52 9.48 -13.27
CA ASP A 83 -7.77 8.23 -13.24
C ASP A 83 -6.73 8.19 -12.10
N GLY A 84 -6.74 9.16 -11.18
CA GLY A 84 -5.84 9.18 -10.04
C GLY A 84 -6.11 8.05 -9.06
N ASN A 85 -5.07 7.68 -8.30
CA ASN A 85 -5.17 6.80 -7.14
C ASN A 85 -5.51 7.59 -5.88
N TRP A 86 -5.99 6.89 -4.85
CA TRP A 86 -6.01 7.46 -3.50
C TRP A 86 -4.59 7.69 -3.05
N GLU A 87 -4.33 8.79 -2.34
CA GLU A 87 -2.96 9.18 -2.01
C GLU A 87 -2.80 9.66 -0.56
N THR A 88 -1.58 9.50 -0.06
CA THR A 88 -1.10 10.16 1.16
C THR A 88 0.43 10.23 1.11
N SER A 89 1.04 10.98 2.02
CA SER A 89 2.50 11.04 2.11
C SER A 89 2.98 11.32 3.53
N LEU A 90 4.20 10.89 3.82
CA LEU A 90 4.95 11.25 5.01
C LEU A 90 6.22 12.01 4.61
N ASP A 91 6.69 12.90 5.49
CA ASP A 91 8.07 13.38 5.41
C ASP A 91 9.05 12.22 5.66
N TRP A 92 10.25 12.33 5.10
CA TRP A 92 11.30 11.32 5.25
C TRP A 92 12.59 11.91 5.85
N PRO A 93 13.14 11.30 6.92
CA PRO A 93 12.53 10.23 7.72
C PRO A 93 11.35 10.73 8.57
N SER A 94 10.47 9.82 8.96
CA SER A 94 9.30 10.12 9.82
C SER A 94 9.42 9.46 11.20
N PRO A 95 8.73 9.96 12.24
CA PRO A 95 8.55 9.22 13.49
C PRO A 95 7.90 7.85 13.31
N ALA A 96 8.30 6.86 14.12
CA ALA A 96 7.77 5.48 14.05
C ALA A 96 6.22 5.38 14.11
N ARG A 97 5.56 6.30 14.84
CA ARG A 97 4.09 6.37 14.91
C ARG A 97 3.45 6.65 13.55
N ASP A 98 4.12 7.39 12.68
CA ASP A 98 3.56 7.82 11.40
C ASP A 98 3.64 6.68 10.37
N TYR A 99 4.71 5.88 10.40
CA TYR A 99 4.77 4.61 9.65
C TYR A 99 3.71 3.60 10.13
N ARG A 100 3.47 3.49 11.44
CA ARG A 100 2.38 2.63 11.97
C ARG A 100 1.00 3.11 11.50
N ARG A 101 0.78 4.43 11.48
CA ARG A 101 -0.46 5.01 10.94
C ARG A 101 -0.61 4.69 9.46
N LEU A 102 0.43 4.91 8.65
CA LEU A 102 0.40 4.61 7.21
C LEU A 102 0.17 3.11 6.95
N ALA A 103 0.78 2.23 7.72
CA ALA A 103 0.54 0.80 7.61
C ALA A 103 -0.91 0.43 7.97
N ALA A 104 -1.46 0.99 9.05
CA ALA A 104 -2.87 0.80 9.42
C ALA A 104 -3.84 1.31 8.35
N MET A 105 -3.55 2.47 7.76
CA MET A 105 -4.28 3.00 6.59
C MET A 105 -4.25 2.04 5.41
N SER A 106 -3.09 1.46 5.14
CA SER A 106 -2.90 0.49 4.05
C SER A 106 -3.69 -0.80 4.30
N VAL A 107 -3.66 -1.31 5.53
CA VAL A 107 -4.46 -2.46 5.94
C VAL A 107 -5.95 -2.18 5.79
N ALA A 108 -6.45 -1.05 6.29
CA ALA A 108 -7.86 -0.68 6.15
C ALA A 108 -8.28 -0.53 4.68
N GLY A 109 -7.43 0.08 3.84
CA GLY A 109 -7.68 0.20 2.41
C GLY A 109 -7.79 -1.16 1.71
N LEU A 110 -6.84 -2.06 1.94
CA LEU A 110 -6.84 -3.40 1.32
C LEU A 110 -7.95 -4.31 1.87
N ARG A 111 -8.11 -4.37 3.20
CA ARG A 111 -9.05 -5.27 3.88
C ARG A 111 -10.48 -4.77 3.82
N ASP A 112 -10.71 -3.53 4.23
CA ASP A 112 -12.06 -3.01 4.43
C ASP A 112 -12.60 -2.33 3.17
N GLY A 113 -11.74 -1.54 2.49
CA GLY A 113 -12.09 -0.87 1.24
C GLY A 113 -12.19 -1.83 0.05
N LEU A 114 -11.10 -2.54 -0.23
CA LEU A 114 -10.95 -3.43 -1.40
C LEU A 114 -11.33 -4.89 -1.13
N ARG A 115 -11.76 -5.20 0.10
CA ARG A 115 -12.32 -6.50 0.49
C ARG A 115 -11.39 -7.68 0.20
N ILE A 116 -10.08 -7.49 0.40
CA ILE A 116 -9.10 -8.59 0.36
C ILE A 116 -9.23 -9.39 1.65
N SER A 117 -9.34 -10.72 1.52
CA SER A 117 -9.67 -11.63 2.62
C SER A 117 -8.61 -11.67 3.71
N GLY A 118 -7.34 -11.71 3.31
CA GLY A 118 -6.22 -11.82 4.22
C GLY A 118 -4.88 -11.52 3.53
N PRO A 119 -3.80 -11.30 4.30
CA PRO A 119 -2.46 -11.07 3.75
C PRO A 119 -1.95 -12.22 2.89
N GLU A 120 -2.41 -13.46 3.11
CA GLU A 120 -2.05 -14.63 2.31
C GLU A 120 -2.50 -14.53 0.85
N ALA A 121 -3.46 -13.64 0.53
CA ALA A 121 -3.84 -13.33 -0.83
C ALA A 121 -2.93 -12.27 -1.49
N LEU A 122 -1.95 -11.71 -0.78
CA LEU A 122 -1.07 -10.67 -1.26
C LEU A 122 0.30 -11.21 -1.68
N VAL A 123 0.89 -10.53 -2.65
CA VAL A 123 2.30 -10.63 -3.02
C VAL A 123 2.90 -9.24 -3.09
N TYR A 124 4.23 -9.14 -2.98
CA TYR A 124 4.92 -7.86 -3.12
C TYR A 124 5.95 -7.85 -4.25
N ASP A 125 6.14 -6.70 -4.86
CA ASP A 125 7.29 -6.42 -5.72
C ASP A 125 8.01 -5.20 -5.15
N ALA A 126 9.33 -5.25 -5.06
CA ALA A 126 10.11 -4.18 -4.46
C ALA A 126 11.51 -4.10 -5.05
N TRP A 127 11.95 -2.88 -5.35
CA TRP A 127 13.25 -2.63 -5.94
C TRP A 127 13.81 -1.27 -5.54
N SER A 128 15.13 -1.09 -5.64
CA SER A 128 15.78 0.21 -5.47
C SER A 128 16.80 0.49 -6.59
N PRO A 129 17.08 1.77 -6.88
CA PRO A 129 18.25 2.17 -7.66
C PRO A 129 19.59 1.85 -6.97
N PRO A 130 20.70 1.92 -7.74
CA PRO A 130 20.75 1.83 -9.20
C PRO A 130 20.39 0.43 -9.69
N GLY A 131 19.74 0.36 -10.85
CA GLY A 131 19.52 -0.89 -11.60
C GLY A 131 18.35 -1.77 -11.16
N ASN A 132 17.35 -1.20 -10.47
CA ASN A 132 16.14 -1.92 -10.00
C ASN A 132 16.48 -3.21 -9.25
N ARG A 133 17.43 -3.12 -8.31
CA ARG A 133 17.85 -4.29 -7.52
C ARG A 133 16.68 -4.74 -6.64
N PRO A 134 16.27 -6.02 -6.71
CA PRO A 134 15.18 -6.52 -5.89
C PRO A 134 15.47 -6.36 -4.39
N LEU A 135 14.46 -5.92 -3.64
CA LEU A 135 14.51 -5.79 -2.19
C LEU A 135 13.85 -7.00 -1.52
N ARG A 136 14.49 -7.53 -0.49
CA ARG A 136 13.91 -8.56 0.36
C ARG A 136 13.28 -7.89 1.57
N LEU A 137 11.98 -8.09 1.76
CA LEU A 137 11.20 -7.47 2.82
C LEU A 137 10.62 -8.55 3.75
N PRO A 138 11.46 -9.32 4.46
CA PRO A 138 11.04 -10.54 5.17
C PRO A 138 10.02 -10.30 6.29
N LEU A 139 9.94 -9.07 6.79
CA LEU A 139 8.99 -8.71 7.84
C LEU A 139 7.56 -8.54 7.32
N LEU A 140 7.34 -8.43 6.01
CA LEU A 140 5.97 -8.33 5.47
C LEU A 140 5.16 -9.61 5.69
N GLY A 141 5.82 -10.77 5.85
CA GLY A 141 5.13 -12.05 6.02
C GLY A 141 4.33 -12.51 4.79
N ILE A 142 4.63 -11.94 3.62
CA ILE A 142 4.06 -12.30 2.31
C ILE A 142 5.18 -12.54 1.30
N GLU A 143 4.90 -13.33 0.27
CA GLU A 143 5.89 -13.74 -0.72
C GLU A 143 6.19 -12.63 -1.75
N PRO A 144 7.42 -12.56 -2.27
CA PRO A 144 7.69 -11.74 -3.44
C PRO A 144 6.92 -12.30 -4.65
N LYS A 145 6.50 -11.41 -5.54
CA LYS A 145 5.89 -11.77 -6.83
C LYS A 145 6.91 -12.58 -7.64
N ALA A 146 6.47 -13.75 -8.11
CA ALA A 146 7.26 -14.65 -8.95
C ALA A 146 7.46 -14.11 -10.37
#